data_AF-A0A9D4QL79-F1
#
_entry.id   AF-A0A9D4QL79-F1
#
_cell.length_a   1.000
_cell.length_b   1.000
_cell.length_c   1.000
_cell.angle_alpha   90.00
_cell.angle_beta   90.00
_cell.angle_gamma   90.00
#
_symmetry.space_group_name_H-M   'P 1'
#
loop_
_entity.id
_entity.type
_entity.pdbx_description
1 polymer ?
#
loop_
_entity_poly.entity_id
_entity_poly.type
_entity_poly.pdbx_seq_one_letter_code
_entity_poly.pdbx_strand_id
1 'polypeptide(L)'
;MNLLQEKAFILNSLAERAELAVERLNAIEGIHCSPVEGSMAAYARVLIPERAIEEAQRQGKEPDVFYAEELLKSKGVSVAPGSAFGKLPGRFYIRVTILQPRDKLLELFHRLKLFHEDFLAKYA
;
A
#
# COMPACT_ATOMS: atom_id res chain seq x y z
N MET A 1 -33.23 -8.53 6.73
CA MET A 1 -31.91 -9.00 7.20
C MET A 1 -31.89 -8.85 8.71
N ASN A 2 -31.46 -9.85 9.46
CA ASN A 2 -31.32 -9.76 10.92
C ASN A 2 -29.86 -9.41 11.31
N LEU A 3 -29.62 -9.09 12.60
CA LEU A 3 -28.29 -8.65 13.08
C LEU A 3 -27.16 -9.65 12.74
N LEU A 4 -27.42 -10.96 12.84
CA LEU A 4 -26.41 -11.98 12.53
C LEU A 4 -26.09 -12.00 11.03
N GLN A 5 -27.09 -11.83 10.18
CA GLN A 5 -26.92 -11.72 8.74
C GLN A 5 -26.17 -10.45 8.34
N GLU A 6 -26.48 -9.30 8.96
CA GLU A 6 -25.78 -8.03 8.74
C GLU A 6 -24.29 -8.15 9.12
N LYS A 7 -24.01 -8.72 10.30
CA LYS A 7 -22.64 -8.96 10.76
C LYS A 7 -21.87 -9.86 9.79
N ALA A 8 -22.46 -10.99 9.38
CA ALA A 8 -21.82 -11.92 8.46
C ALA A 8 -21.54 -11.26 7.11
N PHE A 9 -22.50 -10.48 6.58
CA PHE A 9 -22.34 -9.75 5.33
C PHE A 9 -21.17 -8.75 5.38
N ILE A 10 -21.07 -7.95 6.44
CA ILE A 10 -20.00 -6.97 6.60
C ILE A 10 -18.63 -7.65 6.71
N LEU A 11 -18.54 -8.72 7.52
CA LEU A 11 -17.28 -9.46 7.71
C LEU A 11 -16.82 -10.14 6.43
N ASN A 12 -17.71 -10.80 5.71
CA ASN A 12 -17.39 -11.42 4.41
C ASN A 12 -16.93 -10.37 3.40
N SER A 13 -17.61 -9.22 3.34
CA SER A 13 -17.22 -8.12 2.44
C SER A 13 -15.84 -7.55 2.80
N LEU A 14 -15.47 -7.48 4.08
CA LEU A 14 -14.13 -7.07 4.51
C LEU A 14 -13.08 -8.12 4.17
N ALA A 15 -13.37 -9.40 4.35
CA ALA A 15 -12.48 -10.51 3.98
C ALA A 15 -12.18 -10.51 2.47
N GLU A 16 -13.20 -10.36 1.63
CA GLU A 16 -13.01 -10.26 0.17
C GLU A 16 -12.14 -9.05 -0.24
N ARG A 17 -12.27 -7.92 0.45
CA ARG A 17 -11.42 -6.73 0.21
C ARG A 17 -10.00 -6.94 0.70
N ALA A 18 -9.81 -7.67 1.80
CA ALA A 18 -8.51 -8.04 2.33
C ALA A 18 -7.76 -8.95 1.34
N GLU A 19 -8.41 -10.00 0.84
CA GLU A 19 -7.86 -10.90 -0.19
C GLU A 19 -7.52 -10.15 -1.47
N LEU A 20 -8.44 -9.30 -1.96
CA LEU A 20 -8.19 -8.47 -3.13
C LEU A 20 -6.96 -7.58 -2.95
N ALA A 21 -6.80 -6.96 -1.79
CA ALA A 21 -5.65 -6.10 -1.53
C ALA A 21 -4.33 -6.89 -1.59
N VAL A 22 -4.27 -8.05 -0.95
CA VAL A 22 -3.10 -8.93 -0.95
C VAL A 22 -2.77 -9.41 -2.37
N GLU A 23 -3.77 -9.85 -3.13
CA GLU A 23 -3.63 -10.28 -4.52
C GLU A 23 -3.06 -9.15 -5.39
N ARG A 24 -3.68 -7.96 -5.34
CA ARG A 24 -3.29 -6.84 -6.20
C ARG A 24 -1.93 -6.26 -5.85
N LEU A 25 -1.58 -6.19 -4.56
CA LEU A 25 -0.28 -5.71 -4.11
C LEU A 25 0.84 -6.69 -4.49
N ASN A 26 0.64 -7.99 -4.30
CA ASN A 26 1.64 -9.01 -4.67
C ASN A 26 1.80 -9.19 -6.19
N ALA A 27 0.85 -8.73 -6.99
CA ALA A 27 0.98 -8.72 -8.45
C ALA A 27 1.88 -7.60 -8.99
N ILE A 28 2.33 -6.67 -8.14
CA ILE A 28 3.22 -5.57 -8.51
C ILE A 28 4.66 -6.00 -8.18
N GLU A 29 5.53 -6.01 -9.19
CA GLU A 29 6.95 -6.33 -9.01
C GLU A 29 7.58 -5.40 -7.96
N GLY A 30 8.43 -5.93 -7.08
CA GLY A 30 9.05 -5.15 -6.01
C GLY A 30 8.15 -4.89 -4.79
N ILE A 31 6.87 -5.32 -4.82
CA ILE A 31 5.96 -5.22 -3.68
C ILE A 31 5.64 -6.61 -3.12
N HIS A 32 5.64 -6.72 -1.79
CA HIS A 32 5.24 -7.94 -1.09
C HIS A 32 4.28 -7.62 0.06
N CYS A 33 3.12 -8.27 0.09
CA CYS A 33 2.12 -8.14 1.13
C CYS A 33 1.80 -9.52 1.73
N SER A 34 1.94 -9.64 3.04
CA SER A 34 1.48 -10.84 3.76
C SER A 34 -0.04 -10.91 3.80
N PRO A 35 -0.65 -12.09 4.01
CA PRO A 35 -2.08 -12.23 4.22
C PRO A 35 -2.58 -11.30 5.34
N VAL A 36 -3.76 -10.73 5.14
CA VAL A 36 -4.42 -9.88 6.14
C VAL A 36 -5.40 -10.75 6.93
N GLU A 37 -4.96 -11.23 8.09
CA GLU A 37 -5.75 -12.14 8.94
C GLU A 37 -6.82 -11.41 9.78
N GLY A 38 -6.80 -10.07 9.80
CA GLY A 38 -7.75 -9.25 10.53
C GLY A 38 -7.48 -7.76 10.36
N SER A 39 -8.19 -6.93 11.14
CA SER A 39 -8.17 -5.46 11.01
C SER A 39 -8.69 -4.98 9.64
N MET A 40 -8.35 -3.76 9.25
CA MET A 40 -8.89 -3.05 8.09
C MET A 40 -7.76 -2.44 7.23
N ALA A 41 -6.55 -2.99 7.31
CA ALA A 41 -5.39 -2.49 6.58
C ALA A 41 -4.43 -3.60 6.15
N ALA A 42 -3.87 -3.45 4.95
CA ALA A 42 -2.79 -4.25 4.42
C ALA A 42 -1.45 -3.52 4.63
N TYR A 43 -0.42 -4.26 5.05
CA TYR A 43 0.96 -3.77 5.15
C TYR A 43 1.81 -4.39 4.07
N ALA A 44 2.21 -3.57 3.09
CA ALA A 44 3.01 -4.01 1.96
C ALA A 44 4.45 -3.51 2.13
N ARG A 45 5.40 -4.44 2.04
CA ARG A 45 6.81 -4.11 1.85
C ARG A 45 6.99 -3.63 0.42
N VAL A 46 7.68 -2.51 0.24
CA VAL A 46 8.00 -1.93 -1.06
C VAL A 46 9.51 -1.91 -1.27
N LEU A 47 9.95 -2.27 -2.46
CA LEU A 47 11.31 -2.03 -2.91
C LEU A 47 11.48 -0.55 -3.22
N ILE A 48 12.44 0.09 -2.56
CA ILE A 48 12.84 1.48 -2.85
C ILE A 48 14.29 1.43 -3.31
N PRO A 49 14.59 1.81 -4.57
CA PRO A 49 15.95 1.81 -5.08
C PRO A 49 16.88 2.75 -4.32
N GLU A 50 18.19 2.47 -4.35
CA GLU A 50 19.20 3.24 -3.62
C GLU A 50 19.18 4.73 -4.00
N ARG A 51 19.03 5.07 -5.29
CA ARG A 51 18.92 6.46 -5.74
C ARG A 51 17.70 7.19 -5.18
N ALA A 52 16.60 6.47 -4.94
CA ALA A 52 15.43 7.04 -4.27
C ALA A 52 15.65 7.22 -2.77
N ILE A 53 16.42 6.33 -2.14
CA ILE A 53 16.83 6.46 -0.73
C ILE A 53 17.72 7.69 -0.55
N GLU A 54 18.73 7.87 -1.42
CA GLU A 54 19.61 9.03 -1.42
C GLU A 54 18.82 10.34 -1.63
N GLU A 55 17.87 10.34 -2.56
CA GLU A 55 17.01 11.50 -2.81
C GLU A 55 16.13 11.83 -1.59
N ALA A 56 15.55 10.81 -0.95
CA ALA A 56 14.79 10.99 0.28
C ALA A 56 15.66 11.60 1.39
N GLN A 57 16.88 11.10 1.57
CA GLN A 57 17.83 11.61 2.56
C GLN A 57 18.23 13.06 2.27
N ARG A 58 18.47 13.41 1.00
CA ARG A 58 18.76 14.80 0.57
C ARG A 58 17.63 15.76 0.92
N GLN A 59 16.39 15.28 0.92
CA GLN A 59 15.21 16.03 1.33
C GLN A 59 14.91 15.95 2.84
N GLY A 60 15.75 15.27 3.63
CA GLY A 60 15.54 15.09 5.06
C GLY A 60 14.34 14.20 5.40
N LYS A 61 14.00 13.24 4.54
CA LYS A 61 12.84 12.35 4.68
C LYS A 61 13.25 10.89 4.81
N GLU A 62 12.42 10.12 5.50
CA GLU A 62 12.48 8.66 5.43
C GLU A 62 12.10 8.19 4.01
N PRO A 63 12.71 7.12 3.48
CA PRO A 63 12.43 6.67 2.11
C PRO A 63 10.97 6.30 1.86
N ASP A 64 10.27 5.71 2.83
CA ASP A 64 8.86 5.39 2.71
C ASP A 64 7.93 6.61 2.79
N VAL A 65 8.31 7.65 3.54
CA VAL A 65 7.63 8.96 3.51
C VAL A 65 7.78 9.59 2.13
N PHE A 66 9.00 9.59 1.58
CA PHE A 66 9.26 10.09 0.24
C PHE A 66 8.42 9.34 -0.81
N TYR A 67 8.41 8.01 -0.76
CA TYR A 67 7.60 7.17 -1.63
C TYR A 67 6.09 7.50 -1.54
N ALA A 68 5.56 7.62 -0.32
CA ALA A 68 4.15 7.94 -0.09
C ALA A 68 3.76 9.34 -0.60
N GLU A 69 4.64 10.33 -0.44
CA GLU A 69 4.41 11.68 -0.98
C GLU A 69 4.43 11.70 -2.51
N GLU A 70 5.39 11.02 -3.14
CA GLU A 70 5.47 10.97 -4.60
C GLU A 70 4.28 10.23 -5.20
N LEU A 71 3.79 9.16 -4.55
CA LEU A 71 2.56 8.48 -4.94
C LEU A 71 1.35 9.41 -4.87
N LEU A 72 1.24 10.19 -3.79
CA LEU A 72 0.17 11.17 -3.62
C LEU A 72 0.23 12.26 -4.69
N LYS A 73 1.40 12.86 -4.94
CA LYS A 73 1.56 13.95 -5.91
C LYS A 73 1.30 13.49 -7.35
N SER A 74 1.77 12.29 -7.71
CA SER A 74 1.73 11.82 -9.10
C SER A 74 0.41 11.15 -9.48
N LYS A 75 -0.19 10.36 -8.58
CA LYS A 75 -1.41 9.58 -8.89
C LYS A 75 -2.59 9.89 -7.96
N GLY A 76 -2.43 10.79 -6.98
CA GLY A 76 -3.50 11.16 -6.05
C GLY A 76 -3.87 10.06 -5.05
N VAL A 77 -2.98 9.09 -4.80
CA VAL A 77 -3.23 7.99 -3.86
C VAL A 77 -2.54 8.29 -2.53
N SER A 78 -3.32 8.36 -1.46
CA SER A 78 -2.79 8.55 -0.11
C SER A 78 -2.62 7.21 0.61
N VAL A 79 -1.40 6.93 1.07
CA VAL A 79 -1.07 5.77 1.92
C VAL A 79 -0.31 6.24 3.16
N ALA A 80 -0.30 5.45 4.23
CA ALA A 80 0.52 5.77 5.39
C ALA A 80 1.91 5.13 5.24
N PRO A 81 3.02 5.87 5.44
CA PRO A 81 4.37 5.33 5.37
C PRO A 81 4.66 4.43 6.57
N GLY A 82 5.47 3.39 6.35
CA GLY A 82 5.84 2.38 7.35
C GLY A 82 6.51 2.97 8.59
N SER A 83 7.37 3.97 8.39
CA SER A 83 8.13 4.68 9.42
C SER A 83 7.25 5.35 10.49
N ALA A 84 5.98 5.62 10.20
CA ALA A 84 5.01 6.09 11.19
C ALA A 84 4.62 5.00 12.22
N PHE A 85 4.95 3.73 11.95
CA PHE A 85 4.60 2.57 12.77
C PHE A 85 5.83 1.83 13.31
N GLY A 86 7.03 2.37 13.08
CA GLY A 86 8.29 1.74 13.43
C GLY A 86 9.21 1.57 12.23
N LYS A 87 10.50 1.35 12.50
CA LYS A 87 11.53 1.24 11.48
C LYS A 87 12.17 -0.14 11.53
N LEU A 88 12.28 -0.77 10.36
CA LEU A 88 13.10 -1.96 10.16
C LEU A 88 14.24 -1.58 9.21
N PRO A 89 15.51 -1.58 9.65
CA PRO A 89 16.63 -1.17 8.81
C PRO A 89 16.63 -1.89 7.45
N GLY A 90 16.74 -1.12 6.37
CA GLY A 90 16.74 -1.64 4.99
C GLY A 90 15.40 -2.18 4.49
N ARG A 91 14.29 -2.02 5.23
CA ARG A 91 12.95 -2.44 4.79
C ARG A 91 11.97 -1.29 4.88
N PHE A 92 11.25 -1.07 3.79
CA PHE A 92 10.29 0.02 3.66
C PHE A 92 8.89 -0.55 3.47
N TYR A 93 7.91 0.10 4.08
CA TYR A 93 6.52 -0.37 4.06
C TYR A 93 5.57 0.77 3.73
N ILE A 94 4.41 0.40 3.19
CA ILE A 94 3.24 1.26 3.11
C ILE A 94 2.04 0.52 3.72
N ARG A 95 1.14 1.28 4.34
CA ARG A 95 -0.14 0.79 4.84
C ARG A 95 -1.28 1.31 3.98
N VAL A 96 -2.07 0.38 3.45
CA VAL A 96 -3.26 0.67 2.62
C VAL A 96 -4.52 0.22 3.38
N THR A 97 -5.54 1.06 3.47
CA THR A 97 -6.81 0.72 4.11
C THR A 97 -7.75 0.01 3.12
N ILE A 98 -8.46 -1.02 3.58
CA ILE A 98 -9.36 -1.84 2.75
C ILE A 98 -10.85 -1.48 2.94
N LEU A 99 -11.11 -0.30 3.48
CA LEU A 99 -12.47 0.16 3.82
C LEU A 99 -13.25 0.70 2.62
N GLN A 100 -12.55 1.05 1.54
CA GLN A 100 -13.20 1.61 0.36
C GLN A 100 -14.01 0.54 -0.39
N PRO A 101 -15.06 0.95 -1.12
CA PRO A 101 -15.76 0.06 -2.05
C PRO A 101 -14.80 -0.62 -3.04
N ARG A 102 -15.19 -1.82 -3.52
CA ARG A 102 -14.34 -2.69 -4.34
C ARG A 102 -13.80 -1.98 -5.60
N ASP A 103 -14.64 -1.22 -6.28
CA ASP A 103 -14.28 -0.44 -7.48
C ASP A 103 -13.21 0.61 -7.17
N LYS A 104 -13.32 1.30 -6.03
CA LYS A 104 -12.32 2.28 -5.58
C LYS A 104 -11.00 1.64 -5.19
N LEU A 105 -11.04 0.45 -4.58
CA LEU A 105 -9.83 -0.32 -4.30
C LEU A 105 -9.13 -0.76 -5.59
N LEU A 106 -9.87 -1.26 -6.58
CA LEU A 106 -9.31 -1.63 -7.89
C LEU A 106 -8.61 -0.45 -8.55
N GLU A 107 -9.25 0.72 -8.56
CA GLU A 107 -8.66 1.96 -9.09
C GLU A 107 -7.40 2.38 -8.31
N LEU A 108 -7.45 2.31 -6.96
CA LEU A 108 -6.31 2.60 -6.10
C LEU A 108 -5.12 1.71 -6.44
N PHE A 109 -5.33 0.39 -6.53
CA PHE A 109 -4.24 -0.55 -6.83
C PHE A 109 -3.72 -0.39 -8.26
N HIS A 110 -4.59 -0.06 -9.22
CA HIS A 110 -4.15 0.25 -10.59
C HIS A 110 -3.23 1.48 -10.61
N ARG A 111 -3.62 2.57 -9.95
CA ARG A 111 -2.79 3.78 -9.83
C ARG A 111 -1.48 3.52 -9.09
N LEU A 112 -1.53 2.74 -8.02
CA LEU A 112 -0.35 2.35 -7.25
C LEU A 112 0.63 1.54 -8.11
N LYS A 113 0.13 0.59 -8.92
CA LYS A 113 0.94 -0.16 -9.88
C LYS A 113 1.65 0.76 -10.88
N LEU A 114 0.90 1.63 -11.54
CA LEU A 114 1.46 2.59 -12.50
C LEU A 114 2.50 3.50 -11.85
N PHE A 115 2.24 3.97 -10.63
CA PHE A 115 3.23 4.75 -9.88
C PHE A 115 4.49 3.95 -9.60
N HIS A 116 4.36 2.71 -9.12
CA HIS A 116 5.51 1.91 -8.73
C HIS A 116 6.41 1.62 -9.95
N GLU A 117 5.82 1.32 -11.10
CA GLU A 117 6.54 1.13 -12.36
C GLU A 117 7.28 2.40 -12.80
N ASP A 118 6.60 3.56 -12.78
CA ASP A 118 7.23 4.86 -13.08
C ASP A 118 8.36 5.20 -12.08
N PHE A 119 8.14 4.88 -10.80
CA PHE A 119 9.09 5.13 -9.72
C PHE A 119 10.35 4.28 -9.86
N LEU A 120 10.20 2.98 -10.15
CA LEU A 120 11.32 2.10 -10.45
C LEU A 120 12.06 2.57 -11.71
N ALA A 121 11.36 2.91 -12.79
CA ALA A 121 12.01 3.41 -14.01
C ALA A 121 12.83 4.69 -13.78
N LYS A 122 12.42 5.54 -12.82
CA LYS A 122 13.11 6.79 -12.48
C LYS A 122 14.33 6.58 -11.58
N TYR A 123 14.28 5.61 -10.67
CA TYR A 123 15.25 5.49 -9.57
C TYR A 123 16.04 4.17 -9.53
N ALA A 124 15.64 3.15 -10.27
CA ALA A 124 16.41 1.92 -10.41
C ALA A 124 17.72 2.12 -11.19
#